data_AF-A0A0E1VSP1-F1
#
_entry.id   AF-A0A0E1VSP1-F1
#
_cell.length_a   1.000
_cell.length_b   1.000
_cell.length_c   1.000
_cell.angle_alpha   90.00
_cell.angle_beta   90.00
_cell.angle_gamma   90.00
#
_symmetry.space_group_name_H-M   'P 1'
#
loop_
_entity.id
_entity.type
_entity.pdbx_description
1 polymer ?
#
loop_
_entity_poly.entity_id
_entity_poly.type
_entity_poly.pdbx_seq_one_letter_code
_entity_poly.pdbx_strand_id
1 'polypeptide(L)' 'MTIPHTLLEIERELSVGDPALVRAAVFGLVHAGHVDSVDLRTEPLSLLTRFVATEAA' A
#
# COMPACT_ATOMS: atom_id res chain seq x y z
N MET A 1 -10.19 -14.00 -0.81
CA MET A 1 -10.64 -12.72 -0.22
C MET A 1 -9.42 -12.04 0.38
N THR A 2 -8.93 -10.99 -0.26
CA THR A 2 -7.77 -10.23 0.24
C THR A 2 -8.24 -9.18 1.23
N ILE A 3 -7.60 -9.14 2.41
CA ILE A 3 -7.92 -8.19 3.49
C ILE A 3 -7.16 -6.89 3.17
N PRO A 4 -7.83 -5.72 3.15
CA PRO A 4 -7.13 -4.45 2.96
C PRO A 4 -6.28 -4.10 4.18
N HIS A 5 -5.07 -3.59 3.94
CA HIS A 5 -4.16 -3.08 4.96
C HIS A 5 -3.93 -1.58 4.76
N THR A 6 -3.89 -0.82 5.84
CA THR A 6 -3.55 0.61 5.78
C THR A 6 -2.05 0.80 5.57
N LEU A 7 -1.66 1.94 4.99
CA LEU A 7 -0.24 2.30 4.88
C LEU A 7 0.49 2.27 6.23
N LEU A 8 -0.19 2.70 7.29
CA LEU A 8 0.36 2.68 8.65
C LEU A 8 0.65 1.25 9.14
N GLU A 9 -0.24 0.30 8.87
CA GLU A 9 -0.03 -1.10 9.22
C GLU A 9 1.13 -1.70 8.44
N ILE A 10 1.22 -1.40 7.15
CA ILE A 10 2.32 -1.84 6.28
C ILE A 10 3.67 -1.28 6.76
N GLU A 11 3.74 0.03 7.05
CA GLU A 11 4.94 0.68 7.59
C GLU A 11 5.37 0.07 8.93
N ARG A 12 4.41 -0.24 9.80
CA ARG A 12 4.68 -0.85 11.11
C ARG A 12 5.11 -2.31 11.01
N GLU A 13 4.54 -3.08 10.09
CA GLU A 13 4.94 -4.47 9.89
C GLU A 13 6.35 -4.56 9.33
N LEU A 14 6.70 -3.65 8.42
CA LEU A 14 8.02 -3.55 7.80
C LEU A 14 9.02 -2.71 8.63
N SER A 15 8.81 -2.54 9.95
CA SER A 15 9.46 -1.64 10.95
C SER A 15 11.01 -1.59 11.03
N VAL A 16 11.74 -2.09 10.04
CA VAL A 16 13.20 -2.18 9.99
C VAL A 16 13.86 -0.97 9.32
N GLY A 17 13.10 -0.09 8.63
CA GLY A 17 13.71 0.97 7.79
C GLY A 17 12.96 2.28 7.71
N ASP A 18 13.51 3.20 6.91
CA ASP A 18 12.91 4.50 6.59
C ASP A 18 11.50 4.32 5.98
N PRO A 19 10.44 4.94 6.55
CA PRO A 19 9.10 4.90 5.99
C PRO A 19 9.02 5.32 4.51
N ALA A 20 9.94 6.16 4.04
CA ALA A 20 10.04 6.53 2.63
C ALA A 20 10.32 5.32 1.72
N LEU A 21 11.12 4.35 2.17
CA LEU A 21 11.42 3.13 1.41
C LEU A 21 10.20 2.22 1.31
N VAL A 22 9.44 2.08 2.40
CA VAL A 22 8.19 1.31 2.40
C VAL A 22 7.18 1.94 1.44
N ARG A 23 7.00 3.26 1.49
CA ARG A 23 6.12 4.00 0.57
C ARG A 23 6.55 3.85 -0.88
N ALA A 24 7.85 3.91 -1.17
CA ALA A 24 8.38 3.72 -2.52
C ALA A 24 8.11 2.29 -3.03
N ALA A 25 8.27 1.27 -2.17
CA ALA A 25 7.95 -0.12 -2.51
C ALA A 25 6.45 -0.31 -2.78
N VAL A 26 5.58 0.23 -1.92
CA VAL A 26 4.12 0.22 -2.11
C VAL A 26 3.73 0.90 -3.42
N PHE A 27 4.31 2.08 -3.72
CA PHE A 27 4.10 2.75 -5.00
C PHE A 27 4.51 1.87 -6.19
N GLY A 28 5.66 1.21 -6.11
CA GLY A 28 6.11 0.27 -7.14
C GLY A 28 5.14 -0.88 -7.37
N LEU A 29 4.59 -1.46 -6.29
CA LEU A 29 3.59 -2.54 -6.37
C LEU A 29 2.26 -2.07 -6.95
N VAL A 30 1.81 -0.85 -6.61
CA VAL A 30 0.62 -0.25 -7.19
C VAL A 30 0.81 0.02 -8.68
N HIS A 31 1.94 0.61 -9.06
CA HIS A 31 2.27 0.87 -10.45
C HIS A 31 2.40 -0.41 -11.28
N ALA A 32 2.91 -1.49 -10.69
CA ALA A 32 3.00 -2.81 -11.32
C ALA A 32 1.65 -3.57 -11.38
N GLY A 33 0.60 -3.06 -10.74
CA GLY A 33 -0.71 -3.70 -10.70
C GLY A 33 -0.77 -4.94 -9.80
N HIS A 34 0.12 -5.04 -8.80
CA HIS A 34 0.10 -6.09 -7.78
C HIS A 34 -0.70 -5.70 -6.52
N VAL A 35 -0.95 -4.39 -6.38
CA VAL A 35 -1.73 -3.82 -5.27
C VAL A 35 -2.67 -2.77 -5.87
N ASP A 36 -3.91 -2.73 -5.40
CA ASP A 36 -4.86 -1.66 -5.71
C ASP A 36 -5.16 -0.83 -4.46
N SER A 37 -5.57 0.42 -4.68
CA SER A 37 -6.08 1.31 -3.66
C SER A 37 -7.15 2.20 -4.25
N VAL A 38 -8.41 1.94 -3.90
CA VAL A 38 -9.54 2.76 -4.36
C VAL A 38 -9.45 4.19 -3.80
N ASP A 39 -8.91 4.34 -2.59
CA ASP A 39 -8.81 5.60 -1.86
C ASP A 39 -7.95 6.61 -2.65
N LEU A 40 -6.89 6.16 -3.33
CA LEU A 40 -5.99 7.03 -4.12
C LEU A 40 -6.64 7.64 -5.37
N ARG A 41 -7.84 7.18 -5.77
CA ARG A 41 -8.56 7.74 -6.93
C ARG A 41 -9.26 9.05 -6.59
N THR A 42 -9.54 9.29 -5.31
CA THR A 42 -10.32 10.43 -4.83
C THR A 42 -9.59 11.24 -3.77
N GLU A 43 -8.71 10.59 -2.99
CA GLU A 43 -8.01 11.19 -1.86
C GLU A 43 -6.49 11.18 -2.06
N PRO A 44 -5.77 12.20 -1.54
CA PRO A 44 -4.32 12.14 -1.44
C PRO A 44 -3.84 10.96 -0.59
N LEU A 45 -2.60 10.51 -0.83
CA LEU A 45 -1.96 9.49 -0.01
C LEU A 45 -1.91 9.91 1.47
N SER A 46 -2.36 9.03 2.35
CA SER A 46 -2.30 9.21 3.80
C SER A 46 -1.93 7.89 4.49
N LEU A 47 -1.61 7.95 5.77
CA LEU A 47 -1.36 6.76 6.60
C LEU A 47 -2.60 5.84 6.71
N LEU A 48 -3.79 6.36 6.44
CA LEU A 48 -5.06 5.63 6.47
C LEU A 48 -5.47 5.07 5.11
N THR A 49 -4.72 5.40 4.04
CA THR A 49 -4.97 4.85 2.70
C THR A 49 -4.87 3.33 2.76
N ARG A 50 -5.90 2.66 2.26
CA ARG A 50 -6.00 1.20 2.26
C ARG A 50 -5.49 0.62 0.96
N PHE A 51 -4.72 -0.44 1.08
CA PHE A 51 -4.13 -1.19 -0.02
C PHE A 51 -4.62 -2.63 0.05
N VAL A 52 -4.95 -3.19 -1.11
CA VAL A 52 -5.38 -4.58 -1.23
C VAL A 52 -4.52 -5.27 -2.28
N ALA A 53 -3.99 -6.45 -1.95
CA ALA A 53 -3.30 -7.27 -2.94
C ALA A 53 -4.29 -7.69 -4.03
N THR A 54 -3.91 -7.48 -5.28
CA THR A 54 -4.60 -8.09 -6.42
C THR A 54 -4.03 -9.50 -6.57
N GLU A 55 -4.89 -10.51 -6.54
CA GLU A 55 -4.46 -11.87 -6.90
C GLU A 55 -3.89 -11.79 -8.32
N ALA A 56 -2.58 -12.01 -8.46
CA ALA A 56 -1.98 -12.18 -9.76
C ALA A 56 -2.64 -13.42 -10.39
N ALA A 57 -3.26 -13.24 -11.55
CA ALA A 57 -3.81 -14.32 -12.36
C ALA A 57 -2.73 -15.32 -12.75
#